data_AF-A0AAV2M4W5-F1
#
_entry.id   AF-A0AAV2M4W5-F1
#
_cell.length_a   1.000
_cell.length_b   1.000
_cell.length_c   1.000
_cell.angle_alpha   90.00
_cell.angle_beta   90.00
_cell.angle_gamma   90.00
#
_symmetry.space_group_name_H-M   'P 1'
#
loop_
_entity.id
_entity.type
_entity.pdbx_description
1 polymer ?
#
loop_
_entity_poly.entity_id
_entity_poly.type
_entity_poly.pdbx_seq_one_letter_code
_entity_poly.pdbx_strand_id
1 'polypeptide(L)'
;MTESVVMVIAGALLLLCQSAVLLLFLRHRSSPLVLASGGTLAFVALLGLMGACLSLVLFLGQPTDTVCRLQVPLTSIWQTVALSILASISLQVFFVSEFPQRAAPHLHTIRGPGSWLLVLSCCVAQAGICGWFVQEGPSLSAYMEKMEITFVRAFLSCPVEPQIGFGLLQGFNVVLALVSFLCTFMAVKPFHQYNLSRDITFSCLIYCVIWVTFIPIYIGLKGKQKSIVHISFSLSSNFGLMAAYFFPKCFLMMRNPELNKAEYFCTVLEGVPPTLPEDEPQPQTQTESVH
;
A
#
# COMPACT_ATOMS: atom_id res chain seq x y z
N MET A 1 8.04 -21.78 20.24
CA MET A 1 9.32 -21.11 19.87
C MET A 1 9.50 -21.06 18.37
N THR A 2 9.28 -22.16 17.64
CA THR A 2 9.46 -22.22 16.17
C THR A 2 8.65 -21.18 15.39
N GLU A 3 7.35 -21.02 15.67
CA GLU A 3 6.48 -20.05 14.97
C GLU A 3 6.96 -18.61 15.13
N SER A 4 7.41 -18.25 16.34
CA SER A 4 7.91 -16.90 16.66
C SER A 4 9.19 -16.57 15.94
N VAL A 5 10.13 -17.52 15.93
CA VAL A 5 11.40 -17.37 15.21
C VAL A 5 11.14 -17.19 13.72
N VAL A 6 10.23 -17.99 13.13
CA VAL A 6 9.86 -17.88 11.72
C VAL A 6 9.29 -16.49 11.38
N MET A 7 8.36 -15.97 12.17
CA MET A 7 7.78 -14.64 11.93
C MET A 7 8.79 -13.50 12.12
N VAL A 8 9.68 -13.60 13.11
CA VAL A 8 10.75 -12.61 13.32
C VAL A 8 11.72 -12.60 12.14
N ILE A 9 12.15 -13.78 11.67
CA ILE A 9 13.01 -13.91 10.50
C ILE A 9 12.29 -13.37 9.26
N ALA A 10 11.02 -13.71 9.06
CA ALA A 10 10.24 -13.21 7.93
C ALA A 10 10.10 -11.67 7.95
N GLY A 11 9.81 -11.09 9.11
CA GLY A 11 9.75 -9.64 9.29
C GLY A 11 11.10 -8.95 9.05
N ALA A 12 12.19 -9.54 9.55
CA ALA A 12 13.54 -9.02 9.32
C ALA A 12 13.94 -9.07 7.84
N LEU A 13 13.67 -10.18 7.16
CA LEU A 13 13.92 -10.33 5.71
C LEU A 13 13.08 -9.33 4.91
N LEU A 14 11.82 -9.12 5.29
CA LEU A 14 10.94 -8.14 4.66
C LEU A 14 11.47 -6.72 4.85
N LEU A 15 11.90 -6.33 6.05
CA LEU A 15 12.51 -5.03 6.32
C LEU A 15 13.81 -4.83 5.54
N LEU A 16 14.66 -5.85 5.46
CA LEU A 16 15.87 -5.83 4.63
C LEU A 16 15.50 -5.60 3.15
N CYS A 17 14.50 -6.31 2.64
CA CYS A 17 14.03 -6.12 1.27
C CYS A 17 13.49 -4.70 1.04
N GLN A 18 12.64 -4.18 1.93
CA GLN A 18 12.10 -2.82 1.86
C GLN A 18 13.21 -1.76 1.90
N SER A 19 14.22 -1.93 2.76
CA SER A 19 15.37 -1.02 2.82
C SER A 19 16.23 -1.05 1.55
N ALA A 20 16.40 -2.22 0.93
CA ALA A 20 17.11 -2.34 -0.35
C ALA A 20 16.34 -1.63 -1.47
N VAL A 21 15.01 -1.80 -1.54
CA VAL A 21 14.14 -1.06 -2.47
C VAL A 21 14.23 0.44 -2.21
N LEU A 22 14.22 0.87 -0.95
CA LEU A 22 14.33 2.28 -0.57
C LEU A 22 15.65 2.86 -1.06
N LEU A 23 16.75 2.17 -0.82
CA LEU A 23 18.08 2.57 -1.27
C LEU A 23 18.13 2.67 -2.80
N LEU A 24 17.54 1.71 -3.51
CA LEU A 24 17.49 1.71 -4.97
C LEU A 24 16.71 2.92 -5.51
N PHE A 25 15.55 3.21 -4.91
CA PHE A 25 14.73 4.38 -5.25
C PHE A 25 15.48 5.69 -4.93
N LEU A 26 16.21 5.76 -3.81
CA LEU A 26 17.02 6.94 -3.46
C LEU A 26 18.15 7.16 -4.46
N ARG A 27 18.83 6.10 -4.89
CA ARG A 27 19.88 6.17 -5.92
C ARG A 27 19.36 6.66 -7.27
N HIS A 28 18.13 6.28 -7.63
CA HIS A 28 17.48 6.67 -8.88
C HIS A 28 16.38 7.72 -8.68
N ARG A 29 16.48 8.57 -7.64
CA ARG A 29 15.44 9.56 -7.30
C ARG A 29 15.12 10.54 -8.44
N SER A 30 16.10 10.80 -9.30
CA SER A 30 15.98 11.70 -10.46
C SER A 30 15.48 10.97 -11.72
N SER A 31 15.19 9.67 -11.63
CA SER A 31 14.68 8.93 -12.78
C SER A 31 13.22 9.30 -13.10
N PRO A 32 12.86 9.37 -14.39
CA PRO A 32 11.48 9.66 -14.79
C PRO A 32 10.50 8.59 -14.27
N LEU A 33 10.92 7.32 -14.13
CA LEU A 33 10.11 6.27 -13.52
C LEU A 33 9.68 6.60 -12.07
N VAL A 34 10.62 7.05 -11.23
CA VAL A 34 10.32 7.36 -9.82
C VAL A 34 9.42 8.58 -9.73
N LEU A 35 9.70 9.61 -10.55
CA LEU A 35 8.87 10.81 -10.62
C LEU A 35 7.45 10.48 -11.09
N ALA A 36 7.32 9.66 -12.14
CA ALA A 36 6.06 9.18 -12.69
C ALA A 36 5.26 8.34 -11.69
N SER A 37 5.94 7.54 -10.86
CA SER A 37 5.33 6.64 -9.86
C SER A 37 4.94 7.33 -8.54
N GLY A 38 4.83 8.66 -8.52
CA GLY A 38 4.43 9.44 -7.33
C GLY A 38 5.57 10.15 -6.60
N GLY A 39 6.82 10.00 -7.06
CA GLY A 39 7.98 10.72 -6.52
C GLY A 39 8.11 10.56 -5.00
N THR A 40 8.04 11.68 -4.27
CA THR A 40 8.10 11.72 -2.80
C THR A 40 7.07 10.79 -2.14
N LEU A 41 5.87 10.65 -2.70
CA LEU A 41 4.81 9.80 -2.14
C LEU A 41 5.22 8.31 -2.16
N ALA A 42 5.96 7.86 -3.18
CA ALA A 42 6.44 6.48 -3.24
C ALA A 42 7.43 6.16 -2.10
N PHE A 43 8.28 7.13 -1.73
CA PHE A 43 9.17 7.01 -0.57
C PHE A 43 8.39 6.93 0.73
N VAL A 44 7.37 7.78 0.90
CA VAL A 44 6.53 7.78 2.11
C VAL A 44 5.72 6.49 2.22
N ALA A 45 5.21 5.96 1.10
CA ALA A 45 4.52 4.67 1.10
C ALA A 45 5.44 3.53 1.54
N LEU A 46 6.69 3.52 1.06
CA LEU A 46 7.67 2.52 1.46
C LEU A 46 8.05 2.64 2.95
N LEU A 47 8.23 3.87 3.44
CA LEU A 47 8.42 4.13 4.88
C LEU A 47 7.20 3.69 5.71
N GLY A 48 5.99 3.87 5.19
CA GLY A 48 4.77 3.34 5.80
C GLY A 48 4.79 1.83 5.93
N LEU A 49 5.15 1.10 4.86
CA LEU A 49 5.30 -0.37 4.91
C LEU A 49 6.42 -0.81 5.87
N MET A 50 7.53 -0.07 5.94
CA MET A 50 8.60 -0.33 6.91
C MET A 50 8.11 -0.11 8.34
N GLY A 51 7.41 0.99 8.61
CA GLY A 51 6.80 1.29 9.90
C GLY A 51 5.79 0.22 10.33
N ALA A 52 4.98 -0.28 9.39
CA ALA A 52 4.02 -1.36 9.63
C ALA A 52 4.71 -2.68 9.96
N CYS A 53 5.86 -2.98 9.33
CA CYS A 53 6.63 -4.17 9.67
C CYS A 53 7.37 -4.02 11.02
N LEU A 54 7.89 -2.83 11.32
CA LEU A 54 8.53 -2.51 12.60
C LEU A 54 7.54 -2.55 13.76
N SER A 55 6.29 -2.09 13.57
CA SER A 55 5.27 -2.11 14.63
C SER A 55 4.89 -3.53 15.05
N LEU A 56 5.15 -4.55 14.23
CA LEU A 56 4.95 -5.95 14.60
C LEU A 56 5.89 -6.41 15.73
N VAL A 57 7.00 -5.71 15.97
CA VAL A 57 7.88 -5.98 17.12
C VAL A 57 7.14 -5.77 18.44
N LEU A 58 6.13 -4.90 18.49
CA LEU A 58 5.31 -4.69 19.69
C LEU A 58 4.51 -5.94 20.09
N PHE A 59 4.32 -6.89 19.19
CA PHE A 59 3.66 -8.17 19.50
C PHE A 59 4.62 -9.21 20.12
N LEU A 60 5.91 -8.88 20.22
CA LEU A 60 6.96 -9.69 20.84
C LEU A 60 7.34 -9.11 22.20
N GLY A 61 7.61 -9.97 23.18
CA GLY A 61 8.14 -9.55 24.49
C GLY A 61 7.11 -9.58 25.62
N GLN A 62 7.30 -8.72 26.63
CA GLN A 62 6.48 -8.72 27.85
C GLN A 62 5.23 -7.83 27.71
N PRO A 63 4.06 -8.28 28.21
CA PRO A 63 2.82 -7.51 28.10
C PRO A 63 2.88 -6.31 29.02
N THR A 64 2.86 -5.12 28.42
CA THR A 64 2.61 -3.85 29.11
C THR A 64 1.29 -3.27 28.61
N ASP A 65 0.53 -2.62 29.49
CA ASP A 65 -0.71 -1.92 29.17
C ASP A 65 -0.60 -1.04 27.92
N THR A 66 0.48 -0.29 27.82
CA THR A 66 0.77 0.60 26.68
C THR A 66 0.98 -0.17 25.39
N VAL A 67 1.77 -1.24 25.44
CA VAL A 67 2.07 -2.08 24.27
C VAL A 67 0.81 -2.75 23.75
N CYS A 68 0.00 -3.35 24.62
CA CYS A 68 -1.26 -3.99 24.23
C CYS A 68 -2.26 -3.02 23.57
N ARG A 69 -2.34 -1.77 24.04
CA ARG A 69 -3.24 -0.77 23.46
C ARG A 69 -2.75 -0.23 22.11
N LEU A 70 -1.44 -0.20 21.88
CA LEU A 70 -0.83 0.45 20.72
C LEU A 70 -0.50 -0.50 19.56
N GLN A 71 -0.36 -1.80 19.81
CA GLN A 71 -0.04 -2.83 18.82
C GLN A 71 -0.85 -2.74 17.52
N VAL A 72 -2.18 -2.81 17.64
CA VAL A 72 -3.09 -2.79 16.49
C VAL A 72 -3.18 -1.36 15.89
N PRO A 73 -3.42 -0.29 16.66
CA PRO A 73 -3.44 1.07 16.13
C PRO A 73 -2.20 1.47 15.34
N LEU A 74 -1.00 1.22 15.88
CA LEU A 74 0.24 1.61 15.20
C LEU A 74 0.41 0.87 13.87
N THR A 75 0.20 -0.45 13.88
CA THR A 75 0.28 -1.25 12.65
C THR A 75 -0.73 -0.76 11.61
N SER A 76 -1.93 -0.41 12.06
CA SER A 76 -3.00 0.06 11.20
C SER A 76 -2.72 1.44 10.60
N ILE A 77 -2.21 2.40 11.38
CA ILE A 77 -1.82 3.75 10.91
C ILE A 77 -0.75 3.66 9.83
N TRP A 78 0.30 2.86 10.06
CA TRP A 78 1.38 2.72 9.08
C TRP A 78 0.90 2.10 7.77
N GLN A 79 -0.01 1.12 7.82
CA GLN A 79 -0.68 0.59 6.63
C GLN A 79 -1.56 1.64 5.95
N THR A 80 -2.29 2.46 6.72
CA THR A 80 -3.10 3.56 6.18
C THR A 80 -2.26 4.56 5.39
N VAL A 81 -1.07 4.91 5.87
CA VAL A 81 -0.15 5.79 5.13
C VAL A 81 0.14 5.21 3.74
N ALA A 82 0.54 3.94 3.67
CA ALA A 82 0.84 3.30 2.38
C ALA A 82 -0.39 3.18 1.47
N LEU A 83 -1.54 2.77 2.00
CA LEU A 83 -2.76 2.55 1.23
C LEU A 83 -3.43 3.85 0.78
N SER A 84 -3.41 4.90 1.60
CA SER A 84 -3.91 6.23 1.21
C SER A 84 -3.08 6.83 0.09
N ILE A 85 -1.77 6.56 0.06
CA ILE A 85 -0.91 6.95 -1.07
C ILE A 85 -1.30 6.17 -2.32
N LEU A 86 -1.47 4.85 -2.24
CA LEU A 86 -1.97 4.07 -3.38
C LEU A 86 -3.34 4.56 -3.86
N ALA A 87 -4.24 4.92 -2.95
CA ALA A 87 -5.53 5.51 -3.27
C ALA A 87 -5.39 6.86 -3.97
N SER A 88 -4.51 7.74 -3.50
CA SER A 88 -4.26 9.03 -4.15
C SER A 88 -3.73 8.87 -5.58
N ILE A 89 -2.82 7.93 -5.81
CA ILE A 89 -2.28 7.62 -7.14
C ILE A 89 -3.37 6.99 -8.01
N SER A 90 -4.18 6.10 -7.45
CA SER A 90 -5.30 5.46 -8.15
C SER A 90 -6.33 6.48 -8.64
N LEU A 91 -6.68 7.44 -7.79
CA LEU A 91 -7.60 8.53 -8.12
C LEU A 91 -7.03 9.45 -9.20
N GLN A 92 -5.72 9.73 -9.16
CA GLN A 92 -5.05 10.48 -10.23
C GLN A 92 -5.17 9.77 -11.57
N VAL A 93 -4.84 8.48 -11.60
CA VAL A 93 -4.90 7.66 -12.81
C VAL A 93 -6.33 7.59 -13.36
N PHE A 94 -7.32 7.38 -12.48
CA PHE A 94 -8.73 7.42 -12.84
C PHE A 94 -9.16 8.77 -13.42
N PHE A 95 -8.77 9.88 -12.78
CA PHE A 95 -9.17 11.22 -13.23
C PHE A 95 -8.55 11.59 -14.58
N VAL A 96 -7.29 11.24 -14.82
CA VAL A 96 -6.62 11.45 -16.11
C VAL A 96 -7.26 10.59 -17.21
N SER A 97 -7.68 9.37 -16.88
CA SER A 97 -8.33 8.45 -17.80
C SER A 97 -9.74 8.89 -18.20
N GLU A 98 -10.60 9.20 -17.22
CA GLU A 98 -12.02 9.51 -17.46
C GLU A 98 -12.25 10.97 -17.83
N PHE A 99 -11.43 11.89 -17.32
CA PHE A 99 -11.63 13.34 -17.47
C PHE A 99 -10.38 14.08 -17.98
N PRO A 100 -9.79 13.67 -19.13
CA PRO A 100 -8.52 14.23 -19.61
C PRO A 100 -8.56 15.76 -19.80
N GLN A 101 -9.68 16.30 -20.31
CA GLN A 101 -9.84 17.73 -20.54
C GLN A 101 -9.88 18.57 -19.25
N ARG A 102 -10.36 18.01 -18.14
CA ARG A 102 -10.37 18.68 -16.82
C ARG A 102 -9.12 18.37 -16.00
N ALA A 103 -8.45 17.24 -16.27
CA ALA A 103 -7.24 16.82 -15.59
C ALA A 103 -6.04 17.70 -15.95
N ALA A 104 -5.83 18.01 -17.23
CA ALA A 104 -4.67 18.77 -17.71
C ALA A 104 -4.43 20.10 -16.96
N PRO A 105 -5.41 21.02 -16.79
CA PRO A 105 -5.17 22.28 -16.11
C PRO A 105 -4.95 22.14 -14.58
N HIS A 106 -5.43 21.05 -13.98
CA HIS A 106 -5.38 20.85 -12.52
C HIS A 106 -4.37 19.79 -12.07
N LEU A 107 -3.65 19.16 -13.00
CA LEU A 107 -2.80 18.00 -12.72
C LEU A 107 -1.72 18.29 -11.68
N HIS A 108 -1.09 19.47 -11.74
CA HIS A 108 -0.08 19.91 -10.77
C HIS A 108 -0.67 19.99 -9.35
N THR A 109 -1.88 20.54 -9.22
CA THR A 109 -2.59 20.64 -7.94
C THR A 109 -3.03 19.27 -7.43
N ILE A 110 -3.52 18.40 -8.30
CA ILE A 110 -4.00 17.06 -7.92
C ILE A 110 -2.82 16.17 -7.49
N ARG A 111 -1.72 16.16 -8.25
CA ARG A 111 -0.52 15.36 -7.97
C ARG A 111 0.28 15.86 -6.77
N GLY A 112 0.30 17.18 -6.56
CA GLY A 112 0.98 17.81 -5.44
C GLY A 112 0.07 17.94 -4.21
N PRO A 113 -0.45 19.15 -3.92
CA PRO A 113 -1.19 19.43 -2.68
C PRO A 113 -2.43 18.56 -2.49
N GLY A 114 -3.17 18.23 -3.55
CA GLY A 114 -4.38 17.40 -3.47
C GLY A 114 -4.09 15.98 -2.95
N SER A 115 -3.01 15.37 -3.41
CA SER A 115 -2.61 14.02 -2.96
C SER A 115 -2.19 14.02 -1.49
N TRP A 116 -1.43 15.02 -1.07
CA TRP A 116 -1.04 15.18 0.34
C TRP A 116 -2.23 15.46 1.25
N LEU A 117 -3.20 16.27 0.80
CA LEU A 117 -4.43 16.53 1.54
C LEU A 117 -5.26 15.27 1.71
N LEU A 118 -5.37 14.43 0.67
CA LEU A 118 -6.06 13.14 0.77
C LEU A 118 -5.37 12.22 1.79
N VAL A 119 -4.05 12.05 1.67
CA VAL A 119 -3.25 11.21 2.58
C VAL A 119 -3.40 11.70 4.03
N LEU A 120 -3.29 13.02 4.25
CA LEU A 120 -3.46 13.60 5.58
C LEU A 120 -4.87 13.40 6.12
N SER A 121 -5.90 13.58 5.30
CA SER A 121 -7.29 13.33 5.68
C SER A 121 -7.53 11.88 6.09
N CYS A 122 -7.01 10.91 5.31
CA CYS A 122 -7.09 9.50 5.65
C CYS A 122 -6.32 9.18 6.95
N CYS A 123 -5.15 9.77 7.16
CA CYS A 123 -4.37 9.56 8.38
C CYS A 123 -5.09 10.15 9.61
N VAL A 124 -5.70 11.32 9.50
CA VAL A 124 -6.49 11.95 10.57
C VAL A 124 -7.72 11.10 10.89
N ALA A 125 -8.43 10.62 9.87
CA ALA A 125 -9.56 9.72 10.06
C ALA A 125 -9.14 8.44 10.80
N GLN A 126 -8.04 7.80 10.37
CA GLN A 126 -7.52 6.61 11.04
C GLN A 126 -7.05 6.89 12.46
N ALA A 127 -6.41 8.04 12.70
CA ALA A 127 -6.00 8.45 14.04
C ALA A 127 -7.22 8.64 14.96
N GLY A 128 -8.33 9.18 14.45
CA GLY A 128 -9.60 9.24 15.17
C GLY A 128 -10.14 7.86 15.55
N ILE A 129 -10.16 6.93 14.59
CA ILE A 129 -10.58 5.53 14.84
C ILE A 129 -9.65 4.86 15.87
N CYS A 130 -8.34 5.09 15.78
CA CYS A 130 -7.36 4.61 16.74
C CYS A 130 -7.59 5.19 18.14
N GLY A 131 -7.84 6.50 18.24
CA GLY A 131 -8.13 7.17 19.50
C GLY A 131 -9.38 6.61 20.17
N TRP A 132 -10.45 6.41 19.40
CA TRP A 132 -11.67 5.74 19.87
C TRP A 132 -11.39 4.32 20.36
N PHE A 133 -10.67 3.51 19.57
CA PHE A 133 -10.30 2.14 19.96
C PHE A 133 -9.50 2.07 21.26
N VAL A 134 -8.58 3.01 21.48
CA VAL A 134 -7.75 3.07 22.69
C VAL A 134 -8.54 3.52 23.92
N GLN A 135 -9.55 4.38 23.73
CA GLN A 135 -10.42 4.88 24.81
C GLN A 135 -11.46 3.85 25.27
N GLU A 136 -12.13 3.19 24.31
CA GLU A 136 -13.13 2.14 24.57
C GLU A 136 -12.50 0.80 24.98
N GLY A 137 -11.20 0.64 24.76
CA GLY A 137 -10.48 -0.56 25.17
C GLY A 137 -10.50 -0.73 26.70
N PRO A 138 -10.77 -1.92 27.23
CA PRO A 138 -10.84 -2.15 28.67
C PRO A 138 -9.53 -1.77 29.37
N SER A 139 -9.61 -1.25 30.60
CA SER A 139 -8.42 -1.03 31.41
C SER A 139 -7.72 -2.37 31.69
N LEU A 140 -6.50 -2.52 31.18
CA LEU A 140 -5.76 -3.78 31.24
C LEU A 140 -5.43 -4.18 32.70
N SER A 141 -5.50 -3.26 33.66
CA SER A 141 -5.42 -3.52 35.10
C SER A 141 -6.45 -4.56 35.60
N ALA A 142 -7.66 -4.59 35.03
CA ALA A 142 -8.68 -5.58 35.37
C ALA A 142 -8.46 -6.95 34.68
N TYR A 143 -7.64 -7.00 33.63
CA TYR A 143 -7.34 -8.21 32.87
C TYR A 143 -6.02 -8.87 33.30
N MET A 144 -5.03 -8.07 33.71
CA MET A 144 -3.76 -8.56 34.31
C MET A 144 -3.99 -9.35 35.60
N GLU A 145 -5.00 -9.01 36.40
CA GLU A 145 -5.36 -9.75 37.63
C GLU A 145 -5.82 -11.20 37.33
N LYS A 146 -6.29 -11.46 36.10
CA LYS A 146 -6.88 -12.74 35.70
C LYS A 146 -5.97 -13.63 34.85
N MET A 147 -4.84 -13.12 34.37
CA MET A 147 -3.86 -13.94 33.64
C MET A 147 -2.78 -14.42 34.61
N GLU A 148 -2.75 -15.73 34.87
CA GLU A 148 -1.56 -16.37 35.45
C GLU A 148 -0.36 -16.04 34.55
N ILE A 149 0.54 -15.21 35.07
CA ILE A 149 1.78 -14.81 34.41
C ILE A 149 2.68 -16.04 34.36
N THR A 150 2.47 -16.89 33.35
CA THR A 150 3.47 -17.88 32.95
C THR A 150 4.53 -17.13 32.16
N PHE A 151 5.58 -16.71 32.88
CA PHE A 151 6.78 -16.11 32.33
C PHE A 151 7.24 -16.93 31.11
N VAL A 152 7.47 -16.26 29.98
CA VAL A 152 8.05 -16.83 28.74
C VAL A 152 7.08 -17.63 27.85
N ARG A 153 6.19 -16.93 27.13
CA ARG A 153 5.75 -17.37 25.79
C ARG A 153 5.95 -16.24 24.78
N ALA A 154 6.61 -16.56 23.69
CA ALA A 154 7.20 -15.64 22.72
C ALA A 154 6.23 -14.78 21.87
N PHE A 155 4.93 -14.70 22.23
CA PHE A 155 3.96 -13.81 21.60
C PHE A 155 2.96 -13.26 22.62
N LEU A 156 2.68 -11.96 22.50
CA LEU A 156 1.70 -11.27 23.33
C LEU A 156 0.29 -11.60 22.87
N SER A 157 -0.48 -12.18 23.79
CA SER A 157 -1.91 -12.43 23.61
C SER A 157 -2.70 -11.36 24.36
N CYS A 158 -2.65 -10.13 23.87
CA CYS A 158 -3.48 -9.06 24.41
C CYS A 158 -4.94 -9.28 23.94
N PRO A 159 -5.95 -9.07 24.81
CA PRO A 159 -7.33 -9.04 24.37
C PRO A 159 -7.53 -7.87 23.40
N VAL A 160 -8.00 -8.17 22.19
CA VAL A 160 -8.39 -7.15 21.20
C VAL A 160 -9.88 -6.88 21.40
N GLU A 161 -10.18 -5.93 22.28
CA GLU A 161 -11.53 -5.53 22.65
C GLU A 161 -11.61 -3.99 22.62
N PRO A 162 -12.66 -3.38 22.05
CA PRO A 162 -13.82 -4.00 21.39
C PRO A 162 -13.50 -4.58 20.00
N GLN A 163 -14.05 -5.76 19.69
CA GLN A 163 -13.93 -6.37 18.36
C GLN A 163 -14.39 -5.45 17.21
N ILE A 164 -15.41 -4.61 17.49
CA ILE A 164 -15.92 -3.62 16.53
C ILE A 164 -14.82 -2.62 16.16
N GLY A 165 -14.07 -2.11 17.13
CA GLY A 165 -13.01 -1.14 16.85
C GLY A 165 -11.84 -1.75 16.07
N PHE A 166 -11.49 -3.01 16.34
CA PHE A 166 -10.55 -3.76 15.51
C PHE A 166 -11.04 -3.93 14.06
N GLY A 167 -12.33 -4.26 13.89
CA GLY A 167 -12.98 -4.32 12.58
C GLY A 167 -12.97 -2.99 11.85
N LEU A 168 -13.20 -1.86 12.53
CA LEU A 168 -13.15 -0.52 11.94
C LEU A 168 -11.73 -0.15 11.49
N LEU A 169 -10.72 -0.41 12.32
CA LEU A 169 -9.31 -0.13 12.00
C LEU A 169 -8.87 -0.84 10.72
N GLN A 170 -9.14 -2.14 10.62
CA GLN A 170 -8.76 -2.93 9.45
C GLN A 170 -9.69 -2.67 8.25
N GLY A 171 -10.99 -2.50 8.53
CA GLY A 171 -12.01 -2.20 7.52
C GLY A 171 -11.70 -0.90 6.76
N PHE A 172 -11.23 0.14 7.44
CA PHE A 172 -10.82 1.38 6.77
C PHE A 172 -9.68 1.15 5.75
N ASN A 173 -8.65 0.39 6.13
CA ASN A 173 -7.57 0.03 5.22
C ASN A 173 -8.05 -0.82 4.03
N VAL A 174 -8.94 -1.78 4.27
CA VAL A 174 -9.54 -2.59 3.20
C VAL A 174 -10.38 -1.73 2.26
N VAL A 175 -11.14 -0.77 2.77
CA VAL A 175 -11.90 0.18 1.95
C VAL A 175 -10.96 1.03 1.08
N LEU A 176 -9.87 1.56 1.64
CA LEU A 176 -8.86 2.28 0.85
C LEU A 176 -8.29 1.41 -0.27
N ALA A 177 -7.96 0.15 0.02
CA ALA A 177 -7.48 -0.79 -0.99
C ALA A 177 -8.54 -1.08 -2.07
N LEU A 178 -9.81 -1.27 -1.67
CA LEU A 178 -10.91 -1.52 -2.60
C LEU A 178 -11.18 -0.32 -3.51
N VAL A 179 -11.21 0.89 -2.97
CA VAL A 179 -11.34 2.12 -3.76
C VAL A 179 -10.19 2.24 -4.76
N SER A 180 -8.96 1.99 -4.32
CA SER A 180 -7.77 2.00 -5.19
C SER A 180 -7.88 0.98 -6.33
N PHE A 181 -8.32 -0.23 -6.00
CA PHE A 181 -8.57 -1.29 -6.98
C PHE A 181 -9.63 -0.87 -8.01
N LEU A 182 -10.78 -0.37 -7.56
CA LEU A 182 -11.86 0.05 -8.46
C LEU A 182 -11.41 1.19 -9.39
N CYS A 183 -10.78 2.22 -8.86
CA CYS A 183 -10.28 3.35 -9.65
C CYS A 183 -9.28 2.92 -10.72
N THR A 184 -8.36 2.01 -10.39
CA THR A 184 -7.33 1.55 -11.35
C THR A 184 -7.83 0.51 -12.32
N PHE A 185 -8.81 -0.30 -11.92
CA PHE A 185 -9.46 -1.27 -12.80
C PHE A 185 -10.30 -0.60 -13.88
N MET A 186 -10.98 0.52 -13.54
CA MET A 186 -11.75 1.30 -14.51
C MET A 186 -10.88 2.17 -15.42
N ALA A 187 -9.61 2.42 -15.06
CA ALA A 187 -8.74 3.26 -15.86
C ALA A 187 -8.39 2.60 -17.21
N VAL A 188 -8.51 3.40 -18.28
CA VAL A 188 -8.11 3.04 -19.64
C VAL A 188 -6.62 2.70 -19.64
N LYS A 189 -6.29 1.52 -20.20
CA LYS A 189 -4.90 1.06 -20.29
C LYS A 189 -4.14 1.97 -21.25
N PRO A 190 -2.99 2.55 -20.85
CA PRO A 190 -2.22 3.38 -21.75
C PRO A 190 -1.61 2.51 -22.86
N PHE A 191 -1.80 2.92 -24.11
CA PHE A 191 -1.19 2.26 -25.27
C PHE A 191 0.32 2.56 -25.28
N HIS A 192 1.15 1.54 -25.43
CA HIS A 192 2.62 1.65 -25.57
C HIS A 192 3.40 2.26 -24.37
N GLN A 193 2.86 2.21 -23.14
CA GLN A 193 3.51 2.80 -21.95
C GLN A 193 3.46 1.92 -20.71
N TYR A 194 4.21 2.31 -19.67
CA TYR A 194 4.25 1.59 -18.40
C TYR A 194 2.86 1.51 -17.75
N ASN A 195 2.41 0.29 -17.49
CA ASN A 195 1.09 0.06 -16.91
C ASN A 195 1.10 0.18 -15.38
N LEU A 196 1.16 1.44 -14.90
CA LEU A 196 1.12 1.75 -13.47
C LEU A 196 -0.19 1.30 -12.81
N SER A 197 -1.32 1.39 -13.52
CA SER A 197 -2.63 0.96 -13.00
C SER A 197 -2.62 -0.53 -12.67
N ARG A 198 -2.06 -1.37 -13.55
CA ARG A 198 -1.95 -2.83 -13.33
C ARG A 198 -1.22 -3.19 -12.04
N ASP A 199 -0.08 -2.56 -11.76
CA ASP A 199 0.68 -2.83 -10.52
C ASP A 199 -0.17 -2.51 -9.28
N ILE A 200 -0.86 -1.37 -9.29
CA ILE A 200 -1.73 -0.95 -8.20
C ILE A 200 -2.91 -1.91 -8.07
N THR A 201 -3.59 -2.23 -9.17
CA THR A 201 -4.71 -3.17 -9.20
C THR A 201 -4.32 -4.51 -8.57
N PHE A 202 -3.19 -5.11 -8.98
CA PHE A 202 -2.74 -6.37 -8.39
C PHE A 202 -2.39 -6.24 -6.91
N SER A 203 -1.67 -5.18 -6.53
CA SER A 203 -1.29 -4.97 -5.13
C SER A 203 -2.49 -4.81 -4.20
N CYS A 204 -3.48 -4.00 -4.60
CA CYS A 204 -4.70 -3.78 -3.84
C CYS A 204 -5.61 -5.00 -3.82
N LEU A 205 -5.70 -5.75 -4.92
CA LEU A 205 -6.47 -7.00 -4.98
C LEU A 205 -5.88 -8.05 -4.02
N ILE A 206 -4.55 -8.24 -4.04
CA ILE A 206 -3.86 -9.15 -3.11
C ILE A 206 -4.14 -8.75 -1.66
N TYR A 207 -4.04 -7.46 -1.35
CA TYR A 207 -4.35 -6.93 -0.02
C TYR A 207 -5.79 -7.26 0.40
N CYS A 208 -6.78 -6.98 -0.45
CA CYS A 208 -8.19 -7.27 -0.19
C CYS A 208 -8.42 -8.77 0.05
N VAL A 209 -7.88 -9.64 -0.78
CA VAL A 209 -8.04 -11.11 -0.63
C VAL A 209 -7.48 -11.58 0.71
N ILE A 210 -6.27 -11.14 1.07
CA ILE A 210 -5.63 -11.50 2.35
C ILE A 210 -6.55 -11.11 3.52
N TRP A 211 -7.08 -9.88 3.55
CA TRP A 211 -7.91 -9.42 4.66
C TRP A 211 -9.33 -10.01 4.67
N VAL A 212 -9.90 -10.34 3.51
CA VAL A 212 -11.17 -11.10 3.46
C VAL A 212 -10.97 -12.50 4.02
N THR A 213 -9.88 -13.20 3.67
CA THR A 213 -9.53 -14.52 4.21
C THR A 213 -9.20 -14.48 5.70
N PHE A 214 -8.64 -13.37 6.19
CA PHE A 214 -8.33 -13.18 7.60
C PHE A 214 -9.57 -13.27 8.50
N ILE A 215 -10.72 -12.72 8.08
CA ILE A 215 -11.94 -12.63 8.90
C ILE A 215 -12.39 -14.00 9.44
N PRO A 216 -12.70 -15.01 8.60
CA PRO A 216 -13.16 -16.30 9.11
C PRO A 216 -12.10 -17.03 9.93
N ILE A 217 -10.81 -16.90 9.57
CA ILE A 217 -9.70 -17.51 10.31
C ILE A 217 -9.59 -16.88 11.70
N TYR A 218 -9.65 -15.55 11.79
CA TYR A 218 -9.54 -14.82 13.05
C TYR A 218 -10.69 -15.15 14.02
N ILE A 219 -11.91 -15.28 13.51
CA ILE A 219 -13.09 -15.62 14.33
C ILE A 219 -12.99 -17.07 14.84
N GLY A 220 -12.46 -17.99 14.02
CA GLY A 220 -12.30 -19.41 14.38
C GLY A 220 -11.20 -19.69 15.42
N LEU A 221 -10.30 -18.73 15.66
CA LEU A 221 -9.16 -18.89 16.56
C LEU A 221 -9.39 -18.26 17.94
N LYS A 222 -8.63 -18.70 18.95
CA LYS A 222 -8.73 -18.20 20.33
C LYS A 222 -7.34 -17.91 20.92
N GLY A 223 -7.30 -16.95 21.85
CA GLY A 223 -6.09 -16.57 22.60
C GLY A 223 -4.91 -16.24 21.68
N LYS A 224 -3.73 -16.80 21.98
CA LYS A 224 -2.46 -16.52 21.27
C LYS A 224 -2.51 -16.74 19.76
N GLN A 225 -3.39 -17.63 19.26
CA GLN A 225 -3.51 -17.93 17.84
C GLN A 225 -4.05 -16.72 17.05
N LYS A 226 -4.87 -15.86 17.67
CA LYS A 226 -5.35 -14.63 17.04
C LYS A 226 -4.22 -13.64 16.75
N SER A 227 -3.29 -13.49 17.70
CA SER A 227 -2.11 -12.63 17.56
C SER A 227 -1.17 -13.15 16.46
N ILE A 228 -0.86 -14.45 16.48
CA ILE A 228 -0.04 -15.12 15.46
C ILE A 228 -0.61 -14.91 14.05
N VAL A 229 -1.91 -15.13 13.87
CA VAL A 229 -2.56 -14.95 12.57
C VAL A 229 -2.58 -13.49 12.15
N HIS A 230 -2.85 -12.55 13.07
CA HIS A 230 -2.80 -11.11 12.74
C HIS A 230 -1.41 -10.68 12.23
N ILE A 231 -0.34 -11.10 12.90
CA ILE A 231 1.04 -10.84 12.48
C ILE A 231 1.33 -11.49 11.12
N SER A 232 0.93 -12.75 10.94
CA SER A 232 1.15 -13.51 9.71
C SER A 232 0.47 -12.87 8.50
N PHE A 233 -0.78 -12.44 8.65
CA PHE A 233 -1.55 -11.74 7.61
C PHE A 233 -1.03 -10.32 7.38
N SER A 234 -0.58 -9.63 8.42
CA SER A 234 0.09 -8.32 8.28
C SER A 234 1.40 -8.44 7.50
N LEU A 235 2.27 -9.40 7.81
CA LEU A 235 3.50 -9.64 7.05
C LEU A 235 3.20 -10.02 5.59
N SER A 236 2.24 -10.92 5.37
CA SER A 236 1.84 -11.38 4.04
C SER A 236 1.29 -10.22 3.19
N SER A 237 0.45 -9.37 3.77
CA SER A 237 -0.09 -8.19 3.09
C SER A 237 0.99 -7.13 2.79
N ASN A 238 1.92 -6.89 3.72
CA ASN A 238 3.05 -5.99 3.49
C ASN A 238 3.96 -6.51 2.36
N PHE A 239 4.27 -7.81 2.37
CA PHE A 239 5.02 -8.45 1.28
C PHE A 239 4.26 -8.38 -0.05
N GLY A 240 2.95 -8.66 -0.04
CA GLY A 240 2.10 -8.59 -1.24
C GLY A 240 2.08 -7.19 -1.86
N LEU A 241 1.88 -6.15 -1.05
CA LEU A 241 1.97 -4.75 -1.49
C LEU A 241 3.35 -4.42 -2.05
N MET A 242 4.42 -4.82 -1.35
CA MET A 242 5.79 -4.59 -1.79
C MET A 242 6.10 -5.29 -3.13
N ALA A 243 5.78 -6.58 -3.22
CA ALA A 243 6.10 -7.41 -4.37
C ALA A 243 5.28 -7.01 -5.61
N ALA A 244 3.99 -6.72 -5.46
CA ALA A 244 3.15 -6.34 -6.59
C ALA A 244 3.38 -4.90 -7.05
N TYR A 245 3.64 -3.96 -6.12
CA TYR A 245 3.76 -2.54 -6.48
C TYR A 245 5.20 -2.09 -6.74
N PHE A 246 6.18 -2.49 -5.92
CA PHE A 246 7.56 -1.97 -6.01
C PHE A 246 8.49 -2.84 -6.85
N PHE A 247 8.35 -4.18 -6.84
CA PHE A 247 9.28 -5.04 -7.59
C PHE A 247 9.23 -4.83 -9.11
N PRO A 248 8.07 -4.64 -9.77
CA PRO A 248 8.05 -4.34 -11.20
C PRO A 248 8.87 -3.09 -11.55
N LYS A 249 8.82 -2.06 -10.69
CA LYS A 249 9.59 -0.82 -10.85
C LYS A 249 11.08 -1.04 -10.64
N CYS A 250 11.45 -1.80 -9.61
CA CYS A 250 12.85 -2.19 -9.36
C CYS A 250 13.41 -3.00 -10.53
N PHE A 251 12.62 -3.95 -11.05
CA PHE A 251 13.00 -4.77 -12.20
C PHE A 251 13.24 -3.90 -13.44
N LEU A 252 12.31 -3.00 -13.76
CA LEU A 252 12.46 -2.10 -14.91
C LEU A 252 13.70 -1.20 -14.77
N MET A 253 13.94 -0.66 -13.57
CA MET A 253 15.08 0.21 -13.28
C MET A 253 16.44 -0.51 -13.42
N MET A 254 16.53 -1.79 -13.05
CA MET A 254 17.77 -2.57 -13.13
C MET A 254 18.01 -3.22 -14.49
N ARG A 255 16.95 -3.72 -15.14
CA ARG A 255 17.08 -4.58 -16.33
C ARG A 255 16.96 -3.83 -17.64
N ASN A 256 16.17 -2.75 -17.68
CA ASN A 256 15.87 -2.03 -18.93
C ASN A 256 16.03 -0.51 -18.73
N PRO A 257 17.23 -0.01 -18.40
CA PRO A 257 17.46 1.42 -18.21
C PRO A 257 17.12 2.24 -19.46
N GLU A 258 17.15 1.65 -20.66
CA GLU A 258 16.71 2.28 -21.90
C GLU A 258 15.21 2.61 -21.96
N LEU A 259 14.37 1.93 -21.17
CA LEU A 259 12.93 2.22 -21.02
C LEU A 259 12.66 3.29 -19.95
N ASN A 260 13.68 3.71 -19.20
CA ASN A 260 13.60 4.77 -18.20
C ASN A 260 13.78 6.16 -18.83
N LYS A 261 13.10 6.40 -19.96
CA LYS A 261 13.05 7.70 -20.64
C LYS A 261 11.74 8.41 -20.33
N ALA A 262 11.76 9.74 -20.29
CA ALA A 262 10.57 10.55 -20.01
C ALA A 262 9.41 10.23 -20.98
N GLU A 263 9.72 9.95 -22.24
CA GLU A 263 8.79 9.56 -23.31
C GLU A 263 7.88 8.38 -22.93
N TYR A 264 8.42 7.40 -22.20
CA TYR A 264 7.66 6.21 -21.77
C TYR A 264 6.67 6.49 -20.63
N PHE A 265 6.76 7.68 -20.02
CA PHE A 265 5.92 8.14 -18.91
C PHE A 265 5.22 9.49 -19.18
N CYS A 266 5.34 10.07 -20.38
CA CYS A 266 4.84 11.42 -20.72
C CYS A 266 3.34 11.60 -20.44
N THR A 267 2.48 10.65 -20.80
CA THR A 267 1.02 10.74 -20.52
C THR A 267 0.70 10.82 -19.03
N VAL A 268 1.49 10.14 -18.18
CA VAL A 268 1.34 10.17 -16.72
C VAL A 268 1.91 11.46 -16.13
N LEU A 269 2.92 12.06 -16.76
CA LEU A 269 3.56 13.30 -16.32
C LEU A 269 2.77 14.54 -16.75
N GLU A 270 2.25 14.54 -17.97
CA GLU A 270 1.64 15.70 -18.62
C GLU A 270 0.11 15.61 -18.66
N GLY A 271 -0.48 14.47 -18.29
CA GLY A 271 -1.92 14.24 -18.35
C GLY A 271 -2.47 14.21 -19.77
N VAL A 272 -1.58 13.99 -20.76
CA VAL A 272 -1.95 13.87 -22.17
C VAL A 272 -2.66 12.53 -22.34
N PRO A 273 -3.88 12.50 -22.94
CA PRO A 273 -4.56 11.25 -23.22
C PRO A 273 -3.74 10.39 -24.21
N PRO A 274 -3.85 9.06 -24.16
CA PRO A 274 -3.18 8.20 -25.12
C PRO A 274 -3.63 8.57 -26.54
N THR A 275 -2.69 9.00 -27.39
CA THR A 275 -2.94 9.17 -28.82
C THR A 275 -3.27 7.80 -29.41
N LEU A 276 -4.48 7.68 -29.95
CA LEU A 276 -4.81 6.59 -30.88
C LEU A 276 -3.84 6.69 -32.07
N PRO A 277 -3.38 5.57 -32.64
CA PRO A 277 -2.50 5.64 -33.81
C PRO A 277 -3.21 6.45 -34.90
N GLU A 278 -2.58 7.54 -35.34
CA GLU A 278 -2.82 8.06 -36.68
C GLU A 278 -2.46 6.92 -37.64
N ASP A 279 -3.40 6.53 -38.49
CA ASP A 279 -3.13 5.63 -39.60
C ASP A 279 -1.87 6.11 -40.32
N GLU A 280 -0.89 5.22 -40.42
CA GLU A 280 0.32 5.41 -41.21
C GLU A 280 -0.05 5.96 -42.60
N PRO A 281 0.60 7.01 -43.13
CA PRO A 281 0.30 7.49 -44.48
C PRO A 281 0.55 6.36 -45.48
N GLN A 282 -0.52 5.87 -46.14
CA GLN A 282 -0.39 4.93 -47.24
C GLN A 282 0.62 5.49 -48.28
N PRO A 283 1.51 4.65 -48.85
CA PRO A 283 2.43 5.09 -49.88
C PRO A 283 1.63 5.66 -51.07
N GLN A 284 1.93 6.89 -51.45
CA GLN A 284 1.40 7.51 -52.66
C GLN A 284 1.67 6.59 -53.85
N THR A 285 0.65 5.91 -54.34
CA THR A 285 0.71 5.26 -55.65
C THR A 285 0.59 6.38 -56.68
N GLN A 286 1.75 6.85 -57.15
CA GLN A 286 1.84 7.58 -58.41
C GLN A 286 1.36 6.65 -59.53
N THR A 287 0.17 6.91 -60.07
CA THR A 287 -0.15 6.52 -61.45
C THR A 287 -0.31 7.80 -62.23
N GLU A 288 0.75 8.15 -62.95
CA GLU A 288 0.78 9.17 -63.98
C GLU A 288 -0.34 8.91 -65.01
N SER A 289 -1.14 9.93 -65.26
CA SER A 289 -1.96 10.05 -66.45
C SER A 289 -1.11 10.63 -67.58
N VAL A 290 -0.72 9.82 -68.58
CA VAL A 290 -0.28 10.35 -69.87
C VAL A 290 -0.68 9.39 -71.02
N HIS A 291 -1.49 9.96 -71.92
CA HIS A 291 -1.88 9.57 -73.28
C HIS A 291 -2.93 8.47 -73.52
#